data_AF-E7A0A7-F1
#
_entry.id   AF-E7A0A7-F1
#
_cell.length_a   1.000
_cell.length_b   1.000
_cell.length_c   1.000
_cell.angle_alpha   90.00
_cell.angle_beta   90.00
_cell.angle_gamma   90.00
#
_symmetry.space_group_name_H-M   'P 1'
#
loop_
_entity.id
_entity.type
_entity.pdbx_description
1 polymer ?
#
loop_
_entity_poly.entity_id
_entity_poly.type
_entity_poly.pdbx_seq_one_letter_code
_entity_poly.pdbx_strand_id
1 'polypeptide(L)'
;MRSFFFTLLVFCLVVAGSVLAQDMPAAVEEFEETKALWHNVFSMNYFPWKFETQRLRQFPEGPWQAFLKDHGDTIISQAYGETPQGKKGTGSVWAIDAMKTLANTPGSMTKTQVNTMATKQIAGKVIEAYANHLKAAKEAQAEAAKRGAGQAASSSVAPEVRDAVYRHMQQVDDNDALLYDPRGRQWSP
;
A
#
# COMPACT_ATOMS: atom_id res chain seq x y z
N MET A 1 53.85 1.75 -8.47
CA MET A 1 53.11 0.79 -7.61
C MET A 1 52.13 1.44 -6.62
N ARG A 2 51.76 2.74 -6.75
CA ARG A 2 50.75 3.37 -5.88
C ARG A 2 49.32 3.33 -6.44
N SER A 3 49.15 3.25 -7.77
CA SER A 3 47.82 3.29 -8.40
C SER A 3 47.02 1.99 -8.35
N PHE A 4 47.69 0.83 -8.23
CA PHE A 4 46.99 -0.48 -8.21
C PHE A 4 46.21 -0.73 -6.91
N PHE A 5 46.68 -0.19 -5.78
CA PHE A 5 46.03 -0.36 -4.48
C PHE A 5 44.72 0.44 -4.37
N PHE A 6 44.62 1.60 -5.03
CA PHE A 6 43.40 2.41 -5.04
C PHE A 6 42.27 1.77 -5.85
N THR A 7 42.56 1.14 -6.98
CA THR A 7 41.55 0.45 -7.80
C THR A 7 40.92 -0.75 -7.10
N LEU A 8 41.69 -1.49 -6.30
CA LEU A 8 41.18 -2.66 -5.57
C LEU A 8 40.31 -2.26 -4.37
N LEU A 9 40.65 -1.15 -3.72
CA LEU A 9 39.90 -0.61 -2.58
C LEU A 9 38.54 0.00 -3.00
N VAL A 10 38.49 0.67 -4.16
CA VAL A 10 37.23 1.18 -4.74
C VAL A 10 36.31 0.03 -5.18
N PHE A 11 36.86 -1.05 -5.76
CA PHE A 11 36.05 -2.22 -6.15
C PHE A 11 35.46 -2.94 -4.92
N CYS A 12 36.22 -3.05 -3.82
CA CYS A 12 35.69 -3.58 -2.55
C CYS A 12 34.59 -2.68 -1.95
N LEU A 13 34.70 -1.35 -2.05
CA LEU A 13 33.67 -0.43 -1.54
C LEU A 13 32.39 -0.44 -2.37
N VAL A 14 32.48 -0.60 -3.69
CA VAL A 14 31.29 -0.71 -4.57
C VAL A 14 30.59 -2.05 -4.37
N VAL A 15 31.33 -3.16 -4.24
CA VAL A 15 30.73 -4.48 -3.97
C VAL A 15 30.19 -4.57 -2.54
N ALA A 16 30.80 -3.91 -1.55
CA ALA A 16 30.26 -3.80 -0.20
C ALA A 16 28.95 -2.98 -0.16
N GLY A 17 28.79 -1.97 -1.03
CA GLY A 17 27.54 -1.21 -1.15
C GLY A 17 26.37 -2.02 -1.72
N SER A 18 26.64 -2.96 -2.64
CA SER A 18 25.59 -3.75 -3.30
C SER A 18 25.09 -4.97 -2.51
N VAL A 19 25.77 -5.36 -1.43
CA VAL A 19 25.38 -6.52 -0.61
C VAL A 19 24.58 -6.11 0.64
N LEU A 20 24.53 -4.82 0.97
CA LEU A 20 24.00 -4.32 2.26
C LEU A 20 22.64 -3.60 2.18
N ALA A 21 22.16 -3.21 1.00
CA ALA A 21 20.85 -2.58 0.85
C ALA A 21 19.92 -3.51 0.07
N GLN A 22 19.20 -4.38 0.76
CA GLN A 22 18.00 -4.97 0.18
C GLN A 22 16.93 -3.88 0.22
N ASP A 23 16.86 -3.10 -0.86
CA ASP A 23 15.99 -1.94 -0.97
C ASP A 23 14.54 -2.32 -0.67
N MET A 24 13.92 -1.55 0.23
CA MET A 24 12.51 -1.70 0.58
C MET A 24 11.67 -1.30 -0.65
N PRO A 25 10.76 -2.15 -1.16
CA PRO A 25 9.92 -1.79 -2.29
C PRO A 25 9.05 -0.57 -1.98
N ALA A 26 8.82 0.29 -2.97
CA ALA A 26 8.04 1.53 -2.80
C ALA A 26 6.62 1.28 -2.24
N ALA A 27 5.97 0.17 -2.63
CA ALA A 27 4.67 -0.22 -2.06
C ALA A 27 4.75 -0.47 -0.55
N VAL A 28 5.82 -1.14 -0.09
CA VAL A 28 6.07 -1.42 1.33
C VAL A 28 6.39 -0.13 2.09
N GLU A 29 7.03 0.83 1.44
CA GLU A 29 7.34 2.15 2.02
C GLU A 29 6.10 3.06 2.12
N GLU A 30 4.98 2.75 1.44
CA GLU A 30 3.79 3.59 1.51
C GLU A 30 3.07 3.47 2.87
N PHE A 31 3.11 2.30 3.52
CA PHE A 31 2.38 2.05 4.77
C PHE A 31 3.34 1.77 5.95
N GLU A 32 3.14 2.45 7.07
CA GLU A 32 3.98 2.27 8.26
C GLU A 32 3.95 0.83 8.81
N GLU A 33 2.81 0.14 8.69
CA GLU A 33 2.69 -1.26 9.10
C GLU A 33 3.53 -2.19 8.24
N THR A 34 3.59 -1.97 6.93
CA THR A 34 4.39 -2.79 6.01
C THR A 34 5.88 -2.51 6.18
N LYS A 35 6.28 -1.26 6.48
CA LYS A 35 7.66 -0.93 6.90
C LYS A 35 8.04 -1.69 8.17
N ALA A 36 7.18 -1.69 9.18
CA ALA A 36 7.44 -2.38 10.43
C ALA A 36 7.57 -3.90 10.24
N LEU A 37 6.71 -4.50 9.41
CA LEU A 37 6.81 -5.90 9.01
C LEU A 37 8.13 -6.20 8.30
N TRP A 38 8.52 -5.36 7.34
CA TRP A 38 9.77 -5.49 6.59
C TRP A 38 10.98 -5.46 7.53
N HIS A 39 11.03 -4.47 8.44
CA HIS A 39 12.09 -4.41 9.45
C HIS A 39 12.11 -5.64 10.35
N ASN A 40 10.96 -6.20 10.72
CA ASN A 40 10.92 -7.40 11.54
C ASN A 40 11.55 -8.61 10.80
N VAL A 41 11.29 -8.76 9.51
CA VAL A 41 11.88 -9.82 8.69
C VAL A 41 13.38 -9.61 8.49
N PHE A 42 13.80 -8.42 8.07
CA PHE A 42 15.18 -8.17 7.66
C PHE A 42 16.13 -7.90 8.82
N SER A 43 15.67 -7.24 9.88
CA SER A 43 16.48 -6.91 11.07
C SER A 43 16.35 -7.95 12.18
N MET A 44 15.15 -8.51 12.41
CA MET A 44 14.92 -9.45 13.52
C MET A 44 14.93 -10.92 13.08
N ASN A 45 14.92 -11.22 11.78
CA ASN A 45 14.84 -12.57 11.22
C ASN A 45 13.54 -13.32 11.58
N TYR A 46 12.43 -12.60 11.78
CA TYR A 46 11.14 -13.22 12.10
C TYR A 46 10.05 -12.81 11.12
N PHE A 47 9.26 -13.80 10.72
CA PHE A 47 8.01 -13.60 10.01
C PHE A 47 6.84 -13.70 11.02
N PRO A 48 6.14 -12.59 11.31
CA PRO A 48 5.16 -12.55 12.39
C PRO A 48 3.76 -12.99 11.95
N TRP A 49 3.07 -13.76 12.79
CA TRP A 49 1.61 -13.92 12.76
C TRP A 49 0.91 -12.81 13.54
N LYS A 50 1.50 -12.47 14.70
CA LYS A 50 1.01 -11.44 15.63
C LYS A 50 2.01 -10.31 15.78
N PHE A 51 1.50 -9.15 16.16
CA PHE A 51 2.24 -7.91 16.28
C PHE A 51 2.80 -7.75 17.69
N GLU A 52 3.63 -8.71 18.11
CA GLU A 52 4.16 -8.74 19.49
C GLU A 52 5.29 -7.74 19.74
N THR A 53 5.94 -7.23 18.69
CA THR A 53 7.05 -6.29 18.83
C THR A 53 6.52 -4.88 19.09
N GLN A 54 7.28 -4.06 19.81
CA GLN A 54 6.88 -2.68 20.13
C GLN A 54 6.52 -1.86 18.89
N ARG A 55 7.21 -2.09 17.77
CA ARG A 55 6.93 -1.41 16.48
C ARG A 55 5.64 -1.86 15.82
N LEU A 56 5.24 -3.11 16.04
CA LEU A 56 4.06 -3.70 15.42
C LEU A 56 2.80 -3.56 16.28
N ARG A 57 2.90 -3.54 17.62
CA ARG A 57 1.76 -3.52 18.56
C ARG A 57 0.76 -2.38 18.34
N GLN A 58 1.17 -1.30 17.68
CA GLN A 58 0.32 -0.15 17.38
C GLN A 58 -0.63 -0.38 16.20
N PHE A 59 -0.40 -1.41 15.38
CA PHE A 59 -1.19 -1.68 14.19
C PHE A 59 -2.26 -2.75 14.45
N PRO A 60 -3.39 -2.73 13.72
CA PRO A 60 -4.41 -3.77 13.84
C PRO A 60 -3.90 -5.09 13.25
N GLU A 61 -3.96 -6.17 14.03
CA GLU A 61 -3.53 -7.50 13.55
C GLU A 61 -4.52 -8.12 12.54
N GLY A 62 -5.80 -7.76 12.64
CA GLY A 62 -6.89 -8.39 11.88
C GLY A 62 -6.68 -8.38 10.36
N PRO A 63 -6.40 -7.23 9.72
CA PRO A 63 -6.17 -7.15 8.28
C PRO A 63 -4.99 -8.01 7.80
N TRP A 64 -3.86 -7.99 8.52
CA TRP A 64 -2.70 -8.81 8.21
C TRP A 64 -3.00 -10.31 8.31
N GLN A 65 -3.66 -10.74 9.39
CA GLN A 65 -4.02 -12.14 9.60
C GLN A 65 -5.04 -12.64 8.56
N ALA A 66 -6.02 -11.81 8.20
CA ALA A 66 -6.97 -12.12 7.13
C ALA A 66 -6.24 -12.29 5.79
N PHE A 67 -5.36 -11.35 5.45
CA PHE A 67 -4.57 -11.42 4.22
C PHE A 67 -3.70 -12.67 4.16
N LEU A 68 -2.99 -13.00 5.26
CA LEU A 68 -2.16 -14.20 5.32
C LEU A 68 -3.00 -15.47 5.13
N LYS A 69 -4.18 -15.53 5.74
CA LYS A 69 -5.07 -16.68 5.61
C LYS A 69 -5.56 -16.88 4.18
N ASP A 70 -5.90 -15.79 3.50
CA ASP A 70 -6.50 -15.86 2.16
C ASP A 70 -5.44 -16.03 1.05
N HIS A 71 -4.24 -15.49 1.23
CA HIS A 71 -3.22 -15.40 0.17
C HIS A 71 -1.86 -15.97 0.53
N GLY A 72 -1.57 -16.18 1.82
CA GLY A 72 -0.22 -16.47 2.32
C GLY A 72 0.38 -17.75 1.73
N ASP A 73 -0.31 -18.89 1.83
CA ASP A 73 0.22 -20.16 1.32
C ASP A 73 0.48 -20.14 -0.20
N THR A 74 -0.41 -19.48 -0.95
CA THR A 74 -0.25 -19.34 -2.41
C THR A 74 1.00 -18.54 -2.74
N ILE A 75 1.17 -17.36 -2.14
CA ILE A 75 2.33 -16.49 -2.40
C ILE A 75 3.63 -17.18 -1.96
N ILE A 76 3.63 -17.80 -0.77
CA ILE A 76 4.80 -18.52 -0.24
C ILE A 76 5.19 -19.68 -1.17
N SER A 77 4.21 -20.48 -1.60
CA SER A 77 4.43 -21.60 -2.50
C SER A 77 5.02 -21.16 -3.83
N GLN A 78 4.45 -20.11 -4.43
CA GLN A 78 4.92 -19.58 -5.70
C GLN A 78 6.35 -19.03 -5.59
N ALA A 79 6.60 -18.15 -4.63
CA ALA A 79 7.92 -17.54 -4.44
C ALA A 79 9.00 -18.59 -4.08
N TYR A 80 8.62 -19.63 -3.33
CA TYR A 80 9.51 -20.76 -3.09
C TYR A 80 9.75 -21.57 -4.37
N GLY A 81 8.72 -21.83 -5.19
CA GLY A 81 8.84 -22.48 -6.49
C GLY A 81 9.87 -21.79 -7.39
N GLU A 82 9.81 -20.47 -7.48
CA GLU A 82 10.70 -19.61 -8.27
C GLU A 82 12.13 -19.51 -7.72
N THR A 83 12.36 -19.90 -6.46
CA THR A 83 13.70 -19.87 -5.85
C THR A 83 14.62 -20.91 -6.51
N PRO A 84 15.83 -20.54 -6.97
CA PRO A 84 16.78 -21.48 -7.57
C PRO A 84 17.13 -22.64 -6.64
N GLN A 85 17.28 -23.86 -7.18
CA GLN A 85 17.51 -25.07 -6.38
C GLN A 85 18.74 -24.96 -5.46
N GLY A 86 19.84 -24.34 -5.92
CA GLY A 86 21.04 -24.12 -5.11
C GLY A 86 20.85 -23.18 -3.91
N LYS A 87 19.71 -22.47 -3.83
CA LYS A 87 19.33 -21.60 -2.71
C LYS A 87 18.28 -22.24 -1.79
N LYS A 88 17.74 -23.42 -2.15
CA LYS A 88 16.77 -24.19 -1.37
C LYS A 88 17.48 -25.16 -0.41
N GLY A 89 18.09 -24.61 0.64
CA GLY A 89 18.71 -25.44 1.68
C GLY A 89 17.67 -26.11 2.60
N THR A 90 18.05 -27.15 3.34
CA THR A 90 17.17 -27.85 4.30
C THR A 90 16.54 -26.91 5.33
N GLY A 91 17.30 -25.93 5.83
CA GLY A 91 16.79 -24.91 6.75
C GLY A 91 15.72 -24.00 6.11
N SER A 92 15.78 -23.78 4.80
CA SER A 92 14.76 -23.03 4.08
C SER A 92 13.47 -23.83 3.93
N VAL A 93 13.52 -25.15 3.72
CA VAL A 93 12.32 -26.01 3.65
C VAL A 93 11.49 -25.90 4.93
N TRP A 94 12.14 -26.13 6.08
CA TRP A 94 11.48 -26.04 7.39
C TRP A 94 10.87 -24.66 7.67
N ALA A 95 11.61 -23.60 7.36
CA ALA A 95 11.10 -22.24 7.52
C ALA A 95 9.89 -21.96 6.63
N ILE A 96 9.90 -22.48 5.39
CA ILE A 96 8.78 -22.33 4.45
C ILE A 96 7.55 -23.09 4.92
N ASP A 97 7.69 -24.33 5.37
CA ASP A 97 6.58 -25.10 5.92
C ASP A 97 6.00 -24.42 7.17
N ALA A 98 6.85 -23.85 8.02
CA ALA A 98 6.43 -23.06 9.17
C ALA A 98 5.70 -21.77 8.75
N MET A 99 6.17 -21.05 7.73
CA MET A 99 5.48 -19.87 7.20
C MET A 99 4.10 -20.23 6.63
N LYS A 100 3.99 -21.35 5.92
CA LYS A 100 2.71 -21.86 5.40
C LYS A 100 1.76 -22.28 6.51
N THR A 101 2.25 -23.00 7.50
CA THR A 101 1.49 -23.40 8.68
C THR A 101 0.95 -22.17 9.41
N LEU A 102 1.78 -21.16 9.56
CA LEU A 102 1.43 -19.89 10.16
C LEU A 102 0.34 -19.15 9.36
N ALA A 103 0.42 -19.15 8.03
CA ALA A 103 -0.61 -18.56 7.16
C ALA A 103 -1.96 -19.32 7.25
N ASN A 104 -1.93 -20.66 7.28
CA ASN A 104 -3.13 -21.49 7.18
C ASN A 104 -3.84 -21.73 8.52
N THR A 105 -3.10 -21.74 9.63
CA THR A 105 -3.63 -22.14 10.94
C THR A 105 -3.48 -21.02 11.96
N PRO A 106 -4.52 -20.18 12.15
CA PRO A 106 -4.50 -19.10 13.11
C PRO A 106 -4.13 -19.57 14.52
N GLY A 107 -3.11 -18.93 15.11
CA GLY A 107 -2.69 -19.22 16.49
C GLY A 107 -1.87 -20.50 16.69
N SER A 108 -1.56 -21.24 15.62
CA SER A 108 -0.62 -22.38 15.68
C SER A 108 0.77 -21.96 16.16
N MET A 109 1.23 -20.78 15.75
CA MET A 109 2.49 -20.16 16.14
C MET A 109 2.32 -18.63 16.12
N THR A 110 3.10 -17.91 16.93
CA THR A 110 3.07 -16.43 16.92
C THR A 110 4.05 -15.83 15.90
N LYS A 111 5.10 -16.56 15.55
CA LYS A 111 6.12 -16.19 14.57
C LYS A 111 6.92 -17.41 14.12
N THR A 112 7.57 -17.29 12.96
CA THR A 112 8.58 -18.26 12.50
C THR A 112 9.89 -17.56 12.17
N GLN A 113 11.00 -18.28 12.31
CA GLN A 113 12.34 -17.77 11.97
C GLN A 113 12.57 -17.82 10.46
N VAL A 114 13.11 -16.73 9.92
CA VAL A 114 13.48 -16.58 8.51
C VAL A 114 14.94 -16.17 8.40
N ASN A 115 15.84 -17.05 8.85
CA ASN A 115 17.26 -16.75 8.98
C ASN A 115 18.04 -16.75 7.65
N THR A 116 17.51 -17.43 6.62
CA THR A 116 18.17 -17.51 5.31
C THR A 116 17.75 -16.36 4.41
N MET A 117 18.62 -15.94 3.49
CA MET A 117 18.27 -14.89 2.53
C MET A 117 17.06 -15.29 1.67
N ALA A 118 16.96 -16.56 1.27
CA ALA A 118 15.81 -17.07 0.53
C ALA A 118 14.50 -16.91 1.32
N THR A 119 14.48 -17.30 2.60
CA THR A 119 13.29 -17.18 3.45
C THR A 119 12.92 -15.72 3.71
N LYS A 120 13.91 -14.83 3.85
CA LYS A 120 13.66 -13.38 3.97
C LYS A 120 13.07 -12.80 2.70
N GLN A 121 13.58 -13.19 1.53
CA GLN A 121 13.06 -12.75 0.24
C GLN A 121 11.61 -13.19 0.05
N ILE A 122 11.28 -14.44 0.40
CA ILE A 122 9.91 -14.96 0.32
C ILE A 122 8.99 -14.23 1.30
N ALA A 123 9.42 -14.02 2.55
CA ALA A 123 8.67 -13.20 3.50
C ALA A 123 8.46 -11.76 3.00
N GLY A 124 9.49 -11.17 2.40
CA GLY A 124 9.42 -9.86 1.75
C GLY A 124 8.38 -9.81 0.63
N LYS A 125 8.26 -10.88 -0.17
CA LYS A 125 7.22 -10.99 -1.21
C LYS A 125 5.80 -11.03 -0.64
N VAL A 126 5.60 -11.70 0.48
CA VAL A 126 4.30 -11.69 1.17
C VAL A 126 3.96 -10.29 1.68
N ILE A 127 4.94 -9.58 2.27
CA ILE A 127 4.76 -8.20 2.77
C ILE A 127 4.50 -7.22 1.62
N GLU A 128 5.21 -7.36 0.49
CA GLU A 128 4.98 -6.56 -0.71
C GLU A 128 3.57 -6.78 -1.27
N ALA A 129 3.11 -8.03 -1.36
CA ALA A 129 1.75 -8.34 -1.78
C ALA A 129 0.69 -7.75 -0.82
N TYR A 130 0.95 -7.79 0.48
CA TYR A 130 0.07 -7.17 1.48
C TYR A 130 0.01 -5.65 1.32
N ALA A 131 1.16 -5.00 1.09
CA ALA A 131 1.20 -3.56 0.82
C ALA A 131 0.36 -3.17 -0.42
N ASN A 132 0.46 -3.97 -1.48
CA ASN A 132 -0.37 -3.77 -2.67
C ASN A 132 -1.87 -3.99 -2.39
N HIS A 133 -2.21 -4.95 -1.52
CA HIS A 133 -3.58 -5.17 -1.09
C HIS A 133 -4.16 -3.97 -0.32
N LEU A 134 -3.38 -3.39 0.60
CA LEU A 134 -3.77 -2.17 1.33
C LEU A 134 -3.98 -0.98 0.39
N LYS A 135 -3.08 -0.82 -0.58
CA LYS A 135 -3.19 0.22 -1.60
C LYS A 135 -4.48 0.09 -2.41
N ALA A 136 -4.77 -1.10 -2.91
CA ALA A 136 -6.01 -1.36 -3.64
C ALA A 136 -7.26 -1.10 -2.79
N ALA A 137 -7.24 -1.48 -1.50
CA ALA A 137 -8.34 -1.22 -0.58
C ALA A 137 -8.56 0.28 -0.34
N LYS A 138 -7.48 1.05 -0.16
CA LYS A 138 -7.51 2.52 0.01
C LYS A 138 -8.06 3.22 -1.23
N GLU A 139 -7.62 2.80 -2.42
CA GLU A 139 -8.11 3.32 -3.70
C GLU A 139 -9.62 3.02 -3.89
N ALA A 140 -10.05 1.78 -3.61
CA ALA A 140 -11.45 1.38 -3.68
C ALA A 140 -12.35 2.18 -2.71
N GLN A 141 -11.88 2.43 -1.49
CA GLN A 141 -12.59 3.27 -0.51
C GLN A 141 -12.71 4.72 -1.00
N ALA A 142 -11.66 5.28 -1.59
CA ALA A 142 -11.69 6.63 -2.14
C ALA A 142 -12.68 6.74 -3.31
N GLU A 143 -12.77 5.72 -4.18
CA GLU A 143 -13.78 5.69 -5.24
C GLU A 143 -15.21 5.57 -4.70
N ALA A 144 -15.43 4.69 -3.71
CA ALA A 144 -16.74 4.52 -3.09
C ALA A 144 -17.21 5.83 -2.42
N ALA A 145 -16.32 6.53 -1.73
CA ALA A 145 -16.61 7.83 -1.12
C ALA A 145 -16.99 8.89 -2.17
N LYS A 146 -16.26 8.96 -3.29
CA LYS A 146 -16.58 9.87 -4.41
C LYS A 146 -17.97 9.58 -5.00
N ARG A 147 -18.30 8.31 -5.22
CA ARG A 147 -19.62 7.90 -5.74
C ARG A 147 -20.74 8.23 -4.76
N GLY A 148 -20.55 7.95 -3.47
CA GLY A 148 -21.51 8.27 -2.42
C GLY A 148 -21.78 9.76 -2.30
N ALA A 149 -20.74 10.60 -2.39
CA ALA A 149 -20.88 12.06 -2.40
C ALA A 149 -21.67 12.56 -3.62
N GLY A 150 -21.42 12.01 -4.82
CA GLY A 150 -22.17 12.36 -6.03
C GLY A 150 -23.64 11.94 -5.96
N GLN A 151 -23.96 10.79 -5.37
CA GLN A 151 -25.32 10.33 -5.15
C GLN A 151 -26.05 11.15 -4.08
N ALA A 152 -25.38 11.47 -2.96
CA ALA A 152 -25.95 12.33 -1.92
C ALA A 152 -26.23 13.74 -2.45
N ALA A 153 -25.32 14.32 -3.25
CA ALA A 153 -25.55 15.61 -3.91
C ALA A 153 -26.72 15.56 -4.91
N SER A 154 -26.92 14.43 -5.60
CA SER A 154 -28.03 14.25 -6.54
C SER A 154 -29.38 13.99 -5.86
N SER A 155 -29.38 13.39 -4.66
CA SER A 155 -30.58 13.12 -3.85
C SER A 155 -30.94 14.26 -2.89
N SER A 156 -30.00 15.17 -2.60
CA SER A 156 -30.19 16.32 -1.70
C SER A 156 -30.91 17.50 -2.36
N VAL A 157 -31.09 17.49 -3.69
CA VAL A 157 -31.91 18.50 -4.34
C VAL A 157 -33.34 17.98 -4.36
N ALA A 158 -34.18 18.51 -3.48
CA ALA A 158 -35.61 18.29 -3.57
C ALA A 158 -36.05 18.57 -5.02
N PRO A 159 -36.82 17.67 -5.67
CA PRO A 159 -37.17 17.81 -7.09
C PRO A 159 -37.78 19.19 -7.40
N GLU A 160 -38.46 19.79 -6.43
CA GLU A 160 -39.02 21.15 -6.48
C GLU A 160 -37.97 22.25 -6.62
N VAL A 161 -36.82 22.13 -5.95
CA VAL A 161 -35.70 23.09 -6.06
C VAL A 161 -35.01 22.91 -7.40
N ARG A 162 -34.89 21.67 -7.89
CA ARG A 162 -34.30 21.37 -9.20
C ARG A 162 -35.14 21.97 -10.33
N ASP A 163 -36.46 21.81 -10.26
CA ASP A 163 -37.42 22.39 -11.22
C ASP A 163 -37.47 23.93 -11.14
N ALA A 164 -37.37 24.51 -9.94
CA ALA A 164 -37.34 25.96 -9.77
C ALA A 164 -36.07 26.58 -10.36
N VAL A 165 -34.91 25.94 -10.16
CA VAL A 165 -33.63 26.38 -10.76
C VAL A 165 -33.66 26.23 -12.28
N TYR A 166 -34.18 25.12 -12.81
CA TYR A 166 -34.33 24.93 -14.26
C TYR A 166 -35.28 25.97 -14.89
N ARG A 167 -36.42 26.28 -14.25
CA ARG A 167 -37.33 27.35 -14.70
C ARG A 167 -36.68 28.73 -14.67
N HIS A 168 -35.88 29.01 -13.64
CA HIS A 168 -35.19 30.30 -13.54
C HIS A 168 -34.11 30.45 -14.60
N MET A 169 -33.33 29.40 -14.88
CA MET A 169 -32.31 29.43 -15.95
C MET A 169 -32.92 29.55 -17.35
N GLN A 170 -34.07 28.94 -17.61
CA GLN A 170 -34.78 29.11 -18.89
C GLN A 170 -35.46 30.49 -19.06
N GLN A 171 -35.77 31.20 -17.97
CA GLN A 171 -36.35 32.56 -18.04
C GLN A 171 -35.32 33.66 -18.30
N VAL A 172 -34.02 33.38 -18.12
CA VAL A 172 -32.95 34.38 -18.28
C VAL A 172 -32.52 34.54 -19.74
N ASP A 173 -32.70 33.52 -20.60
CA ASP A 173 -32.40 33.62 -22.03
C ASP A 173 -33.38 34.51 -22.83
N ASP A 174 -34.56 34.81 -22.28
CA ASP A 174 -35.57 35.64 -22.96
C ASP A 174 -35.49 37.15 -22.62
N ASN A 175 -34.59 37.56 -21.71
CA ASN A 175 -34.53 38.96 -21.23
C ASN A 175 -33.19 39.69 -21.44
N ASP A 176 -32.27 39.14 -22.24
CA ASP A 176 -31.02 39.82 -22.61
C ASP A 176 -31.21 40.86 -23.76
N ALA A 177 -32.27 41.66 -23.62
CA ALA A 177 -32.58 42.79 -24.47
C ALA A 177 -32.90 44.05 -23.66
N LEU A 178 -32.13 44.36 -22.61
CA LEU A 178 -32.10 45.72 -22.06
C LEU A 178 -30.66 46.18 -21.79
N LEU A 179 -30.09 46.72 -22.87
CA LEU A 179 -28.99 47.68 -22.88
C LEU A 179 -29.17 48.72 -21.75
N TYR A 180 -28.25 48.71 -20.79
CA TYR A 180 -28.07 49.80 -19.83
C TYR A 180 -27.08 50.82 -20.43
N ASP A 181 -27.59 51.97 -20.88
CA ASP A 181 -26.80 53.14 -21.29
C ASP A 181 -26.40 53.97 -20.05
N PRO A 182 -25.11 54.33 -19.82
CA PRO A 182 -24.60 54.81 -18.53
C PRO A 182 -24.69 56.34 -18.31
N ARG A 183 -25.55 57.10 -19.02
CA ARG A 183 -25.55 58.57 -18.89
C ARG A 183 -26.94 59.20 -19.01
N GLY A 184 -27.42 59.86 -17.94
CA GLY A 184 -28.40 60.92 -18.14
C GLY A 184 -29.27 61.34 -16.96
N ARG A 185 -28.70 62.19 -16.09
CA ARG A 185 -29.32 63.35 -15.43
C ARG A 185 -30.72 63.18 -14.78
N GLN A 186 -30.73 63.25 -13.45
CA GLN A 186 -31.89 63.70 -12.68
C GLN A 186 -32.16 65.18 -12.94
N TRP A 187 -33.43 65.53 -13.17
CA TRP A 187 -33.98 66.87 -12.93
C TRP A 187 -35.07 66.76 -11.86
N SER A 188 -35.03 67.68 -10.91
CA SER A 188 -36.08 68.00 -9.93
C SER A 188 -36.13 69.53 -9.81
N PRO A 189 -37.26 70.11 -9.38
CA PRO A 189 -38.58 70.17 -10.01
C PRO A 189 -38.66 71.20 -11.17
#